data_AF-A0A4U9H9P3-F1
#
_entry.id   AF-A0A4U9H9P3-F1
#
_cell.length_a   1.000
_cell.length_b   1.000
_cell.length_c   1.000
_cell.angle_alpha   90.00
_cell.angle_beta   90.00
_cell.angle_gamma   90.00
#
_symmetry.space_group_name_H-M   'P 1'
#
loop_
_entity.id
_entity.type
_entity.pdbx_description
1 polymer ?
#
loop_
_entity_poly.entity_id
_entity_poly.type
_entity_poly.pdbx_seq_one_letter_code
_entity_poly.pdbx_strand_id
1 'polypeptide(L)'
;MLVCPPVFDKGEEAMQRKLTLTLATVMMMFPQLAETIYSPALTHIAAGFRVSAEMAAQTLSCYFFAFAVGVVVWGYLCDLIGRRPTMLAGLTLYLLASLAALFSASFSMLLAARIVAAFGAAVGSVGTQTVIRDRFDGGQLARVFSLMGIAMALSPAIGVLSGSLLTYYRGYQGVFGALALLAALLLAYAAWRLPETRPPQVAQRAFFATLGRMVQDADIWRSALLVALFNLCMFSYYQLAPFRFAALALPAQWFGYSAWYWRRERASARHAISGCWPPAGALTRC
;
A
#
# COMPACT_ATOMS: atom_id res chain seq x y z
N MET A 1 4.90 22.42 -44.28
CA MET A 1 3.92 21.37 -43.95
C MET A 1 3.63 21.47 -42.45
N LEU A 2 2.52 22.12 -42.09
CA LEU A 2 2.00 22.17 -40.72
C LEU A 2 1.33 20.82 -40.45
N VAL A 3 2.00 19.96 -39.69
CA VAL A 3 1.41 18.69 -39.22
C VAL A 3 0.37 19.06 -38.16
N CYS A 4 -0.92 18.92 -38.51
CA CYS A 4 -1.99 18.97 -37.53
C CYS A 4 -1.70 17.95 -36.42
N PRO A 5 -1.78 18.32 -35.13
CA PRO A 5 -1.83 17.31 -34.07
C PRO A 5 -3.06 16.43 -34.33
N PRO A 6 -2.98 15.11 -34.13
CA PRO A 6 -4.13 14.24 -34.29
C PRO A 6 -5.25 14.69 -33.36
N VAL A 7 -6.42 14.95 -33.93
CA VAL A 7 -7.67 15.18 -33.20
C VAL A 7 -8.03 13.86 -32.55
N PHE A 8 -7.52 13.61 -31.34
CA PHE A 8 -8.00 12.50 -30.51
C PHE A 8 -9.46 12.77 -30.16
N ASP A 9 -10.33 11.83 -30.54
CA ASP A 9 -11.75 11.88 -30.23
C ASP A 9 -11.93 11.96 -28.71
N LYS A 10 -12.72 12.94 -28.23
CA LYS A 10 -13.00 13.13 -26.79
C LYS A 10 -13.55 11.85 -26.15
N GLY A 11 -14.19 10.98 -26.92
CA GLY A 11 -14.63 9.64 -26.50
C GLY A 11 -13.48 8.68 -26.19
N GLU A 12 -12.43 8.64 -27.02
CA GLU A 12 -11.24 7.83 -26.79
C GLU A 12 -10.41 8.34 -25.61
N GLU A 13 -10.26 9.66 -25.45
CA GLU A 13 -9.56 10.25 -24.29
C GLU A 13 -10.27 9.92 -22.96
N ALA A 14 -11.60 9.96 -22.94
CA ALA A 14 -12.40 9.62 -21.76
C ALA A 14 -12.31 8.12 -21.41
N MET A 15 -12.33 7.25 -22.43
CA MET A 15 -12.14 5.80 -22.28
C MET A 15 -10.72 5.47 -21.79
N GLN A 16 -9.69 6.07 -22.40
CA GLN A 16 -8.29 5.95 -22.01
C GLN A 16 -8.06 6.45 -20.57
N ARG A 17 -8.69 7.56 -20.18
CA ARG A 17 -8.65 8.08 -18.80
C ARG A 17 -9.27 7.10 -17.80
N LYS A 18 -10.48 6.58 -18.07
CA LYS A 18 -11.14 5.60 -17.19
C LYS A 18 -10.31 4.31 -17.06
N LEU A 19 -9.78 3.81 -18.17
CA LEU A 19 -9.00 2.58 -18.18
C LEU A 19 -7.65 2.75 -17.46
N THR A 20 -6.97 3.87 -17.66
CA THR A 20 -5.75 4.23 -16.91
C THR A 20 -6.03 4.34 -15.41
N LEU A 21 -7.17 4.93 -15.01
CA LEU A 21 -7.56 5.04 -13.61
C LEU A 21 -7.85 3.69 -12.97
N THR A 22 -8.51 2.77 -13.69
CA THR A 22 -8.72 1.40 -13.20
C THR A 22 -7.40 0.66 -13.01
N LEU A 23 -6.50 0.68 -14.01
CA LEU A 23 -5.18 0.07 -13.91
C LEU A 23 -4.40 0.65 -12.72
N ALA A 24 -4.38 1.97 -12.60
CA ALA A 24 -3.70 2.66 -11.51
C ALA A 24 -4.28 2.28 -10.14
N THR A 25 -5.61 2.15 -10.03
CA THR A 25 -6.24 1.74 -8.77
C THR A 25 -5.85 0.33 -8.38
N VAL A 26 -5.89 -0.63 -9.31
CA VAL A 26 -5.48 -2.01 -9.01
C VAL A 26 -3.99 -2.10 -8.70
N MET A 27 -3.13 -1.38 -9.43
CA MET A 27 -1.69 -1.36 -9.15
C MET A 27 -1.35 -0.69 -7.81
N MET A 28 -2.11 0.31 -7.38
CA MET A 28 -1.96 0.93 -6.06
C MET A 28 -2.40 -0.02 -4.93
N MET A 29 -3.45 -0.82 -5.16
CA MET A 29 -3.92 -1.82 -4.20
C MET A 29 -3.00 -3.03 -4.09
N PHE A 30 -2.31 -3.37 -5.17
CA PHE A 30 -1.54 -4.62 -5.31
C PHE A 30 -0.54 -4.87 -4.15
N PRO A 31 0.33 -3.92 -3.76
CA PRO A 31 1.29 -4.16 -2.67
C PRO A 31 0.60 -4.43 -1.33
N GLN A 32 -0.52 -3.75 -1.07
CA GLN A 32 -1.28 -3.88 0.17
C GLN A 32 -2.05 -5.21 0.20
N LEU A 33 -2.64 -5.62 -0.93
CA LEU A 33 -3.25 -6.94 -1.10
C LEU A 33 -2.21 -8.05 -0.90
N ALA A 34 -1.03 -7.89 -1.48
CA ALA A 34 0.04 -8.87 -1.43
C ALA A 34 0.54 -9.15 0.01
N GLU A 35 0.58 -8.13 0.85
CA GLU A 35 0.95 -8.30 2.27
C GLU A 35 -0.18 -8.89 3.10
N THR A 36 -1.41 -8.47 2.84
CA THR A 36 -2.56 -8.85 3.67
C THR A 36 -3.02 -10.29 3.40
N ILE A 37 -2.85 -10.77 2.16
CA ILE A 37 -3.10 -12.18 1.80
C ILE A 37 -2.08 -13.14 2.41
N TYR A 38 -0.87 -12.64 2.72
CA TYR A 38 0.23 -13.41 3.29
C TYR A 38 0.06 -13.67 4.80
N SER A 39 -0.52 -12.71 5.54
CA SER A 39 -0.70 -12.80 6.99
C SER A 39 -1.33 -14.12 7.50
N PRO A 40 -2.46 -14.62 6.95
CA PRO A 40 -3.03 -15.90 7.39
C PRO A 40 -2.16 -17.12 7.04
N ALA A 41 -1.24 -17.02 6.07
CA ALA A 41 -0.37 -18.12 5.66
C ALA A 41 0.85 -18.30 6.58
N LEU A 42 1.19 -17.32 7.42
CA LEU A 42 2.37 -17.37 8.30
C LEU A 42 2.41 -18.61 9.20
N THR A 43 1.25 -19.02 9.74
CA THR A 43 1.14 -20.22 10.60
C THR A 43 1.43 -21.50 9.81
N HIS A 44 0.94 -21.58 8.57
CA HIS A 44 1.22 -22.71 7.67
C HIS A 44 2.67 -22.72 7.17
N ILE A 45 3.28 -21.55 6.97
CA ILE A 45 4.70 -21.43 6.61
C ILE A 45 5.56 -21.91 7.78
N ALA A 46 5.27 -21.49 9.01
CA ALA A 46 5.98 -21.93 10.20
C ALA A 46 5.93 -23.46 10.36
N ALA A 47 4.75 -24.05 10.21
CA ALA A 47 4.56 -25.49 10.26
C ALA A 47 5.24 -26.23 9.08
N GLY A 48 5.10 -25.71 7.86
CA GLY A 48 5.62 -26.34 6.64
C GLY A 48 7.15 -26.36 6.57
N PHE A 49 7.80 -25.28 7.01
CA PHE A 49 9.26 -25.17 7.05
C PHE A 49 9.88 -25.55 8.40
N ARG A 50 9.05 -25.93 9.39
CA ARG A 50 9.46 -26.28 10.76
C ARG A 50 10.33 -25.20 11.43
N VAL A 51 9.91 -23.94 11.30
CA VAL A 51 10.56 -22.78 11.91
C VAL A 51 9.71 -22.19 13.03
N SER A 52 10.33 -21.42 13.93
CA SER A 52 9.58 -20.75 14.99
C SER A 52 8.64 -19.67 14.44
N ALA A 53 7.61 -19.32 15.21
CA ALA A 53 6.72 -18.22 14.87
C ALA A 53 7.47 -16.89 14.76
N GLU A 54 8.51 -16.66 15.58
CA GLU A 54 9.33 -15.46 15.46
C GLU A 54 10.09 -15.42 14.13
N MET A 55 10.69 -16.54 13.71
CA MET A 55 11.36 -16.62 12.41
C MET A 55 10.39 -16.36 11.27
N ALA A 56 9.19 -16.96 11.30
CA ALA A 56 8.17 -16.67 10.30
C ALA A 56 7.78 -15.17 10.30
N ALA A 57 7.63 -14.54 11.47
CA ALA A 57 7.34 -13.11 11.58
C ALA A 57 8.47 -12.21 11.07
N GLN A 58 9.74 -12.63 11.16
CA GLN A 58 10.87 -11.88 10.59
C GLN A 58 10.72 -11.63 9.08
N THR A 59 10.01 -12.51 8.36
CA THR A 59 9.73 -12.30 6.92
C THR A 59 9.01 -10.99 6.65
N LEU A 60 8.11 -10.54 7.53
CA LEU A 60 7.39 -9.27 7.40
C LEU A 60 8.34 -8.08 7.63
N SER A 61 9.20 -8.17 8.65
CA SER A 61 10.17 -7.11 8.95
C SER A 61 11.14 -6.90 7.78
N CYS A 62 11.71 -7.99 7.25
CA CYS A 62 12.58 -7.95 6.09
C CYS A 62 11.83 -7.46 4.83
N TYR A 63 10.55 -7.83 4.69
CA TYR A 63 9.72 -7.35 3.59
C TYR A 63 9.58 -5.83 3.62
N PHE A 64 9.16 -5.24 4.75
CA PHE A 64 8.99 -3.79 4.83
C PHE A 64 10.30 -3.02 4.62
N PHE A 65 11.41 -3.55 5.12
CA PHE A 65 12.72 -2.97 4.85
C PHE A 65 13.06 -2.97 3.36
N ALA A 66 12.92 -4.11 2.69
CA ALA A 66 13.17 -4.23 1.26
C ALA A 66 12.19 -3.40 0.40
N PHE A 67 10.93 -3.28 0.83
CA PHE A 67 9.94 -2.41 0.22
C PHE A 67 10.35 -0.94 0.32
N ALA A 68 10.82 -0.49 1.50
CA ALA A 68 11.28 0.89 1.70
C ALA A 68 12.47 1.23 0.80
N VAL A 69 13.44 0.33 0.67
CA VAL A 69 14.56 0.49 -0.29
C VAL A 69 14.03 0.53 -1.72
N GLY A 70 13.08 -0.34 -2.06
CA GLY A 70 12.44 -0.38 -3.37
C GLY A 70 11.73 0.93 -3.73
N VAL A 71 11.05 1.58 -2.79
CA VAL A 71 10.37 2.87 -3.01
C VAL A 71 11.33 3.93 -3.54
N VAL A 72 12.53 4.01 -2.94
CA VAL A 72 13.56 4.98 -3.36
C VAL A 72 14.14 4.61 -4.71
N VAL A 73 14.54 3.35 -4.90
CA VAL A 73 15.20 2.91 -6.13
C VAL A 73 14.25 3.00 -7.33
N TRP A 74 13.04 2.44 -7.22
CA TRP A 74 12.07 2.47 -8.31
C TRP A 74 11.54 3.88 -8.59
N GLY A 75 11.45 4.75 -7.58
CA GLY A 75 11.14 6.16 -7.79
C GLY A 75 12.17 6.84 -8.70
N TYR A 76 13.45 6.65 -8.40
CA TYR A 76 14.54 7.18 -9.23
C TYR A 76 14.57 6.56 -10.64
N LEU A 77 14.36 5.25 -10.74
CA LEU A 77 14.33 4.58 -12.05
C LEU A 77 13.16 5.08 -12.92
N CYS A 78 11.99 5.35 -12.34
CA CYS A 78 10.85 5.91 -13.08
C CYS A 78 11.22 7.23 -13.78
N ASP A 79 12.07 8.05 -13.16
CA ASP A 79 12.52 9.32 -13.71
C ASP A 79 13.65 9.15 -14.75
N LEU A 80 14.52 8.15 -14.57
CA LEU A 80 15.67 7.88 -15.45
C LEU A 80 15.34 7.14 -16.74
N ILE A 81 14.69 5.98 -16.63
CA ILE A 81 14.45 5.07 -17.76
C ILE A 81 13.03 5.24 -18.33
N GLY A 82 12.15 5.94 -17.62
CA GLY A 82 10.74 6.10 -17.98
C GLY A 82 9.83 5.20 -17.16
N ARG A 83 8.53 5.49 -17.19
CA ARG A 83 7.58 4.91 -16.23
C ARG A 83 7.15 3.50 -16.62
N ARG A 84 6.88 3.31 -17.92
CA ARG A 84 6.47 2.00 -18.46
C ARG A 84 7.56 0.93 -18.26
N PRO A 85 8.83 1.12 -18.68
CA PRO A 85 9.84 0.08 -18.51
C PRO A 85 10.12 -0.21 -17.03
N THR A 86 10.07 0.82 -16.17
CA THR A 86 10.24 0.64 -14.73
C THR A 86 9.15 -0.22 -14.12
N MET A 87 7.87 0.09 -14.41
CA MET A 87 6.73 -0.67 -13.90
C MET A 87 6.72 -2.12 -14.37
N LEU A 88 7.07 -2.37 -15.65
CA LEU A 88 7.17 -3.72 -16.18
C LEU A 88 8.33 -4.50 -15.55
N ALA A 89 9.48 -3.87 -15.36
CA ALA A 89 10.65 -4.50 -14.72
C ALA A 89 10.33 -4.92 -13.27
N GLY A 90 9.73 -4.04 -12.47
CA GLY A 90 9.38 -4.36 -11.09
C GLY A 90 8.28 -5.42 -10.96
N LEU A 91 7.26 -5.38 -11.83
CA LEU A 91 6.23 -6.44 -11.89
C LEU A 91 6.81 -7.79 -12.32
N THR A 92 7.73 -7.80 -13.29
CA THR A 92 8.43 -9.02 -13.72
C THR A 92 9.26 -9.59 -12.57
N LEU A 93 10.00 -8.72 -11.87
CA LEU A 93 10.79 -9.12 -10.70
C LEU A 93 9.89 -9.72 -9.60
N TYR A 94 8.75 -9.10 -9.33
CA TYR A 94 7.78 -9.62 -8.36
C TYR A 94 7.24 -11.00 -8.78
N LEU A 95 6.90 -11.17 -10.05
CA LEU A 95 6.41 -12.43 -10.59
C LEU A 95 7.44 -13.56 -10.42
N LEU A 96 8.68 -13.31 -10.83
CA LEU A 96 9.78 -14.27 -10.69
C LEU A 96 10.05 -14.62 -9.23
N ALA A 97 10.03 -13.61 -8.35
CA ALA A 97 10.19 -13.81 -6.92
C ALA A 97 9.04 -14.62 -6.30
N SER A 98 7.81 -14.39 -6.74
CA SER A 98 6.63 -15.15 -6.29
C SER A 98 6.68 -16.62 -6.75
N LEU A 99 7.17 -16.87 -7.97
CA LEU A 99 7.43 -18.23 -8.45
C LEU A 99 8.56 -18.90 -7.66
N ALA A 100 9.66 -18.18 -7.39
CA ALA A 100 10.75 -18.69 -6.56
C ALA A 100 10.28 -19.03 -5.13
N ALA A 101 9.38 -18.21 -4.56
CA ALA A 101 8.76 -18.48 -3.27
C ALA A 101 7.85 -19.73 -3.33
N LEU A 102 7.09 -19.91 -4.41
CA LEU A 102 6.21 -21.07 -4.59
C LEU A 102 7.00 -22.40 -4.65
N PHE A 103 8.17 -22.40 -5.29
CA PHE A 103 9.05 -23.58 -5.40
C PHE A 103 10.14 -23.63 -4.32
N SER A 104 10.03 -22.81 -3.27
CA SER A 104 11.06 -22.75 -2.24
C SER A 104 11.10 -24.05 -1.41
N ALA A 105 12.30 -24.63 -1.31
CA ALA A 105 12.55 -25.86 -0.53
C ALA A 105 13.09 -25.59 0.87
N SER A 106 13.49 -24.34 1.16
CA SER A 106 14.02 -23.92 2.46
C SER A 106 13.48 -22.56 2.87
N PHE A 107 13.41 -22.33 4.19
CA PHE A 107 12.93 -21.05 4.73
C PHE A 107 13.81 -19.88 4.32
N SER A 108 15.14 -20.05 4.25
CA SER A 108 16.06 -19.00 3.82
C SER A 108 15.84 -18.61 2.37
N MET A 109 15.56 -19.59 1.49
CA MET A 109 15.21 -19.33 0.09
C MET A 109 13.88 -18.58 0.00
N LEU A 110 12.89 -18.97 0.81
CA LEU A 110 11.61 -18.27 0.90
C LEU A 110 11.80 -16.81 1.34
N LEU A 111 12.59 -16.57 2.40
CA LEU A 111 12.89 -15.24 2.91
C LEU A 111 13.59 -14.37 1.85
N ALA A 112 14.58 -14.92 1.14
CA ALA A 112 15.25 -14.22 0.05
C ALA A 112 14.27 -13.88 -1.09
N ALA A 113 13.44 -14.83 -1.51
CA ALA A 113 12.40 -14.60 -2.51
C ALA A 113 11.40 -13.52 -2.05
N ARG A 114 11.04 -13.50 -0.76
CA ARG A 114 10.17 -12.46 -0.18
C ARG A 114 10.79 -11.08 -0.20
N ILE A 115 12.09 -10.96 0.11
CA ILE A 115 12.83 -9.69 0.02
C ILE A 115 12.81 -9.16 -1.41
N VAL A 116 13.08 -10.03 -2.39
CA VAL A 116 13.05 -9.66 -3.81
C VAL A 116 11.63 -9.30 -4.27
N ALA A 117 10.61 -10.03 -3.81
CA ALA A 117 9.22 -9.71 -4.07
C ALA A 117 8.84 -8.35 -3.48
N ALA A 118 9.26 -8.03 -2.25
CA ALA A 118 9.01 -6.72 -1.63
C ALA A 118 9.59 -5.58 -2.45
N PHE A 119 10.82 -5.77 -2.89
CA PHE A 119 11.50 -4.81 -3.74
C PHE A 119 10.72 -4.62 -5.04
N GLY A 120 10.30 -5.69 -5.71
CA GLY A 120 9.46 -5.60 -6.92
C GLY A 120 8.09 -4.96 -6.68
N ALA A 121 7.44 -5.24 -5.55
CA ALA A 121 6.11 -4.71 -5.20
C ALA A 121 6.10 -3.19 -5.05
N ALA A 122 7.22 -2.60 -4.59
CA ALA A 122 7.35 -1.17 -4.38
C ALA A 122 7.10 -0.35 -5.65
N VAL A 123 7.37 -0.92 -6.84
CA VAL A 123 7.08 -0.26 -8.12
C VAL A 123 5.58 0.03 -8.31
N GLY A 124 4.72 -0.86 -7.79
CA GLY A 124 3.27 -0.71 -7.88
C GLY A 124 2.75 0.47 -7.08
N SER A 125 3.43 0.80 -5.96
CA SER A 125 3.10 1.99 -5.17
C SER A 125 3.65 3.25 -5.81
N VAL A 126 4.98 3.36 -5.92
CA VAL A 126 5.63 4.61 -6.35
C VAL A 126 5.36 4.90 -7.82
N GLY A 127 5.51 3.91 -8.70
CA GLY A 127 5.29 4.09 -10.13
C GLY A 127 3.86 4.56 -10.44
N THR A 128 2.87 4.00 -9.76
CA THR A 128 1.47 4.41 -9.93
C THR A 128 1.23 5.84 -9.45
N GLN A 129 1.73 6.22 -8.28
CA GLN A 129 1.60 7.60 -7.78
C GLN A 129 2.27 8.60 -8.72
N THR A 130 3.43 8.25 -9.26
CA THR A 130 4.17 9.04 -10.23
C THR A 130 3.37 9.20 -11.53
N VAL A 131 2.81 8.12 -12.10
CA VAL A 131 1.93 8.16 -13.30
C VAL A 131 0.71 9.06 -13.10
N ILE A 132 0.09 9.02 -11.93
CA ILE A 132 -1.10 9.84 -11.64
C ILE A 132 -0.75 11.32 -11.53
N ARG A 133 0.35 11.66 -10.84
CA ARG A 133 0.77 13.05 -10.65
C ARG A 133 1.15 13.74 -11.95
N ASP A 134 1.51 13.01 -13.01
CA ASP A 134 1.76 13.61 -14.32
C ASP A 134 0.53 13.75 -15.20
N ARG A 135 -0.53 12.99 -14.91
CA ARG A 135 -1.75 12.97 -15.74
C ARG A 135 -2.87 13.83 -15.18
N PHE A 136 -2.81 14.18 -13.91
CA PHE A 136 -3.87 14.88 -13.20
C PHE A 136 -3.31 16.01 -12.36
N ASP A 137 -3.93 17.19 -12.45
CA ASP A 137 -3.58 18.37 -11.68
C ASP A 137 -4.75 18.87 -10.81
N GLY A 138 -4.40 19.64 -9.77
CA GLY A 138 -5.34 20.36 -8.92
C GLY A 138 -6.45 19.49 -8.32
N GLY A 139 -7.71 19.92 -8.46
CA GLY A 139 -8.86 19.22 -7.89
C GLY A 139 -9.11 17.81 -8.45
N GLN A 140 -8.67 17.53 -9.68
CA GLN A 140 -8.80 16.19 -10.27
C GLN A 140 -7.84 15.21 -9.59
N LEU A 141 -6.61 15.64 -9.30
CA LEU A 141 -5.62 14.85 -8.57
C LEU A 141 -6.13 14.45 -7.18
N ALA A 142 -6.70 15.42 -6.43
CA ALA A 142 -7.28 15.17 -5.11
C ALA A 142 -8.44 14.15 -5.15
N ARG A 143 -9.30 14.22 -6.17
CA ARG A 143 -10.40 13.26 -6.37
C ARG A 143 -9.88 11.86 -6.68
N VAL A 144 -8.85 11.72 -7.51
CA VAL A 144 -8.23 10.43 -7.82
C VAL A 144 -7.60 9.82 -6.57
N PHE A 145 -6.81 10.60 -5.81
CA PHE A 145 -6.24 10.11 -4.55
C PHE A 145 -7.29 9.73 -3.51
N SER A 146 -8.44 10.44 -3.48
CA SER A 146 -9.56 10.08 -2.61
C SER A 146 -10.15 8.70 -2.96
N LEU A 147 -10.35 8.42 -4.27
CA LEU A 147 -10.79 7.12 -4.76
C LEU A 147 -9.76 6.02 -4.43
N MET A 148 -8.48 6.31 -4.59
CA MET A 148 -7.41 5.38 -4.21
C MET A 148 -7.40 5.11 -2.70
N GLY A 149 -7.67 6.12 -1.87
CA GLY A 149 -7.79 5.95 -0.43
C GLY A 149 -8.89 4.95 -0.06
N ILE A 150 -10.05 5.00 -0.73
CA ILE A 150 -11.14 4.04 -0.55
C ILE A 150 -10.68 2.63 -0.95
N ALA A 151 -10.01 2.52 -2.09
CA ALA A 151 -9.49 1.25 -2.59
C ALA A 151 -8.45 0.63 -1.62
N MET A 152 -7.54 1.45 -1.10
CA MET A 152 -6.55 1.04 -0.09
C MET A 152 -7.20 0.63 1.23
N ALA A 153 -8.30 1.27 1.64
CA ALA A 153 -9.04 0.89 2.85
C ALA A 153 -9.74 -0.47 2.70
N LEU A 154 -10.23 -0.79 1.49
CA LEU A 154 -10.89 -2.08 1.21
C LEU A 154 -9.89 -3.23 1.01
N SER A 155 -8.68 -2.91 0.54
CA SER A 155 -7.64 -3.88 0.20
C SER A 155 -7.35 -4.89 1.32
N PRO A 156 -7.08 -4.51 2.59
CA PRO A 156 -6.78 -5.48 3.64
C PRO A 156 -7.90 -6.49 3.90
N ALA A 157 -9.15 -6.05 3.82
CA ALA A 157 -10.29 -6.94 4.01
C ALA A 157 -10.33 -8.01 2.91
N ILE A 158 -10.16 -7.61 1.64
CA ILE A 158 -10.10 -8.53 0.51
C ILE A 158 -8.91 -9.48 0.66
N GLY A 159 -7.74 -8.96 1.02
CA GLY A 159 -6.52 -9.74 1.18
C GLY A 159 -6.63 -10.79 2.28
N VAL A 160 -7.06 -10.43 3.49
CA VAL A 160 -7.20 -11.40 4.60
C VAL A 160 -8.26 -12.47 4.30
N LEU A 161 -9.40 -12.09 3.70
CA LEU A 161 -10.46 -13.05 3.34
C LEU A 161 -9.98 -14.04 2.27
N SER A 162 -9.39 -13.54 1.19
CA SER A 162 -8.84 -14.39 0.12
C SER A 162 -7.68 -15.25 0.62
N GLY A 163 -6.80 -14.70 1.46
CA GLY A 163 -5.65 -15.40 2.03
C GLY A 163 -6.07 -16.53 2.96
N SER A 164 -7.06 -16.29 3.81
CA SER A 164 -7.61 -17.31 4.71
C SER A 164 -8.23 -18.48 3.91
N LEU A 165 -8.98 -18.17 2.86
CA LEU A 165 -9.58 -19.18 1.99
C LEU A 165 -8.54 -20.00 1.22
N LEU A 166 -7.54 -19.34 0.63
CA LEU A 166 -6.45 -20.00 -0.10
C LEU A 166 -5.63 -20.90 0.82
N THR A 167 -5.34 -20.40 2.04
CA THR A 167 -4.59 -21.14 3.05
C THR A 167 -5.37 -22.36 3.53
N TYR A 168 -6.70 -22.28 3.66
CA TYR A 168 -7.55 -23.41 4.01
C TYR A 168 -7.48 -24.56 2.99
N TYR A 169 -7.51 -24.26 1.68
CA TYR A 169 -7.54 -25.31 0.65
C TYR A 169 -6.16 -25.83 0.23
N ARG A 170 -5.14 -24.96 0.13
CA ARG A 170 -3.82 -25.30 -0.41
C ARG A 170 -2.66 -24.81 0.45
N GLY A 171 -2.92 -24.38 1.68
CA GLY A 171 -1.89 -23.85 2.57
C GLY A 171 -1.14 -22.65 1.99
N TYR A 172 0.13 -22.51 2.37
CA TYR A 172 0.97 -21.40 1.92
C TYR A 172 1.26 -21.42 0.41
N GLN A 173 1.26 -22.60 -0.23
CA GLN A 173 1.47 -22.73 -1.67
C GLN A 173 0.33 -22.09 -2.47
N GLY A 174 -0.92 -22.20 -1.98
CA GLY A 174 -2.07 -21.53 -2.59
C GLY A 174 -1.92 -20.01 -2.62
N VAL A 175 -1.36 -19.43 -1.54
CA VAL A 175 -1.13 -17.99 -1.44
C VAL A 175 -0.04 -17.54 -2.41
N PHE A 176 1.11 -18.21 -2.46
CA PHE A 176 2.17 -17.84 -3.40
C PHE A 176 1.76 -18.03 -4.87
N GLY A 177 0.99 -19.07 -5.18
CA GLY A 177 0.42 -19.28 -6.51
C GLY A 177 -0.55 -18.16 -6.90
N ALA A 178 -1.42 -17.73 -5.98
CA ALA A 178 -2.32 -16.61 -6.22
C ALA A 178 -1.58 -15.28 -6.41
N LEU A 179 -0.52 -15.03 -5.64
CA LEU A 179 0.34 -13.85 -5.80
C LEU A 179 1.05 -13.85 -7.16
N ALA A 180 1.59 -14.99 -7.58
CA ALA A 180 2.21 -15.15 -8.89
C ALA A 180 1.19 -14.92 -10.01
N LEU A 181 -0.03 -15.48 -9.90
CA LEU A 181 -1.10 -15.27 -10.87
C LEU A 181 -1.50 -13.79 -10.94
N LEU A 182 -1.71 -13.14 -9.79
CA LEU A 182 -2.04 -11.72 -9.73
C LEU A 182 -0.96 -10.85 -10.40
N ALA A 183 0.31 -11.14 -10.11
CA ALA A 183 1.43 -10.44 -10.72
C ALA A 183 1.50 -10.66 -12.24
N ALA A 184 1.25 -11.88 -12.72
CA ALA A 184 1.19 -12.19 -14.15
C ALA A 184 0.06 -11.45 -14.86
N LEU A 185 -1.14 -11.41 -14.26
CA LEU A 185 -2.29 -10.67 -14.79
C LEU A 185 -2.01 -9.16 -14.84
N LEU A 186 -1.43 -8.60 -13.77
CA LEU A 186 -1.04 -7.19 -13.73
C LEU A 186 0.06 -6.86 -14.74
N LEU A 187 1.06 -7.73 -14.88
CA LEU A 187 2.14 -7.57 -15.85
C LEU A 187 1.59 -7.61 -17.28
N ALA A 188 0.74 -8.58 -17.60
CA ALA A 188 0.11 -8.67 -18.93
C ALA A 188 -0.74 -7.43 -19.22
N TYR A 189 -1.56 -7.01 -18.26
CA TYR A 189 -2.43 -5.84 -18.41
C TYR A 189 -1.63 -4.53 -18.53
N ALA A 190 -0.58 -4.35 -17.73
CA ALA A 190 0.33 -3.21 -17.83
C ALA A 190 1.11 -3.23 -19.16
N ALA A 191 1.58 -4.39 -19.62
CA ALA A 191 2.32 -4.51 -20.88
C ALA A 191 1.47 -4.07 -22.08
N TRP A 192 0.19 -4.45 -22.08
CA TRP A 192 -0.75 -4.12 -23.16
C TRP A 192 -1.27 -2.69 -23.13
N ARG A 193 -1.44 -2.08 -21.96
CA ARG A 193 -2.20 -0.83 -21.83
C ARG A 193 -1.42 0.36 -21.30
N LEU A 194 -0.28 0.17 -20.65
CA LEU A 194 0.46 1.26 -20.02
C LEU A 194 1.21 2.08 -21.10
N PRO A 195 0.80 3.32 -21.41
CA PRO A 195 1.52 4.16 -22.37
C PRO A 195 2.75 4.75 -21.71
N GLU A 196 3.81 5.01 -22.48
CA GLU A 196 4.94 5.77 -21.94
C GLU A 196 4.47 7.19 -21.61
N THR A 197 4.75 7.62 -20.39
CA THR A 197 4.27 8.91 -19.83
C THR A 197 5.42 9.85 -19.50
N ARG A 198 6.66 9.44 -19.75
CA ARG A 198 7.83 10.29 -19.56
C ARG A 198 7.78 11.52 -20.50
N PRO A 199 7.85 12.74 -19.96
CA PRO A 199 8.05 13.93 -20.79
C PRO A 199 9.38 13.85 -21.55
N PRO A 200 9.44 14.24 -22.84
CA PRO A 200 10.66 14.12 -23.66
C PRO A 200 11.83 15.00 -23.19
N GLN A 201 11.61 15.93 -22.25
CA GLN A 201 12.62 16.83 -21.71
C GLN A 201 12.53 16.87 -20.18
N VAL A 202 13.17 15.92 -19.50
CA VAL A 202 13.41 16.03 -18.05
C VAL A 202 14.89 16.31 -17.86
N ALA A 203 15.21 17.54 -17.45
CA ALA A 203 16.55 17.91 -17.04
C ALA A 203 17.04 16.94 -15.96
N GLN A 204 18.18 16.28 -16.19
CA GLN A 204 18.78 15.36 -15.23
C GLN A 204 19.18 16.12 -13.97
N ARG A 205 18.28 16.22 -12.99
CA ARG A 205 18.62 16.71 -11.66
C ARG A 205 19.45 15.63 -10.97
N ALA A 206 20.62 16.01 -10.46
CA ALA A 206 21.50 15.09 -9.76
C ALA A 206 20.78 14.49 -8.53
N PHE A 207 20.60 13.16 -8.53
CA PHE A 207 19.93 12.41 -7.46
C PHE A 207 20.52 12.73 -6.09
N PHE A 208 21.85 12.64 -5.96
CA PHE A 208 22.56 12.89 -4.71
C PHE A 208 22.43 14.34 -4.22
N ALA A 209 22.37 15.31 -5.12
CA ALA A 209 22.16 16.71 -4.74
C ALA A 209 20.74 16.95 -4.23
N THR A 210 19.74 16.29 -4.83
CA THR A 210 18.34 16.37 -4.39
C THR A 210 18.16 15.63 -3.06
N LEU A 211 18.74 14.45 -2.92
CA LEU A 211 18.73 13.67 -1.68
C LEU A 211 19.37 14.44 -0.53
N GLY A 212 20.53 15.08 -0.76
CA GLY A 212 21.20 15.92 0.22
C GLY A 212 20.33 17.08 0.70
N ARG A 213 19.62 17.75 -0.22
CA ARG A 213 18.65 18.80 0.13
C ARG A 213 17.46 18.25 0.92
N MET A 214 16.91 17.11 0.53
CA MET A 214 15.77 16.51 1.22
C MET A 214 16.11 16.05 2.65
N VAL A 215 17.32 15.53 2.86
CA VAL A 215 17.79 15.11 4.20
C VAL A 215 18.03 16.32 5.12
N GLN A 216 18.35 17.48 4.55
CA GLN A 216 18.55 18.72 5.30
C GLN A 216 17.25 19.50 5.57
N ASP A 217 16.15 19.14 4.90
CA ASP A 217 14.87 19.84 5.00
C ASP A 217 14.06 19.38 6.23
N ALA A 218 13.88 20.29 7.19
CA ALA A 218 13.18 20.00 8.43
C ALA A 218 11.67 19.76 8.24
N ASP A 219 11.05 20.34 7.23
CA ASP A 219 9.62 20.18 6.99
C ASP A 219 9.29 18.83 6.34
N ILE A 220 10.21 18.30 5.52
CA ILE A 220 10.14 16.92 5.05
C ILE A 220 10.25 15.95 6.23
N TRP A 221 11.21 16.15 7.12
CA TRP A 221 11.37 15.29 8.31
C TRP A 221 10.16 15.37 9.26
N ARG A 222 9.59 16.57 9.48
CA ARG A 222 8.35 16.73 10.26
C ARG A 222 7.20 15.96 9.63
N SER A 223 7.01 16.09 8.33
CA SER A 223 5.96 15.39 7.59
C SER A 223 6.16 13.87 7.62
N ALA A 224 7.38 13.40 7.37
CA ALA A 224 7.73 12.00 7.42
C ALA A 224 7.54 11.41 8.83
N LEU A 225 7.94 12.13 9.87
CA LEU A 225 7.78 11.71 11.26
C LEU A 225 6.30 11.64 11.65
N LEU A 226 5.49 12.63 11.28
CA LEU A 226 4.05 12.62 11.53
C LEU A 226 3.36 11.43 10.84
N VAL A 227 3.70 11.17 9.58
CA VAL A 227 3.15 10.02 8.82
C VAL A 227 3.63 8.70 9.41
N ALA A 228 4.89 8.59 9.80
CA ALA A 228 5.45 7.39 10.42
C ALA A 228 4.81 7.12 11.78
N LEU A 229 4.67 8.14 12.62
CA LEU A 229 4.04 8.03 13.94
C LEU A 229 2.57 7.62 13.81
N PHE A 230 1.83 8.23 12.88
CA PHE A 230 0.44 7.87 12.58
C PHE A 230 0.32 6.40 12.15
N ASN A 231 1.15 5.96 11.18
CA ASN A 231 1.14 4.57 10.73
C ASN A 231 1.55 3.60 11.83
N LEU A 232 2.56 3.93 12.64
CA LEU A 232 3.03 3.10 13.75
C LEU A 232 1.93 2.91 14.80
N CYS A 233 1.24 3.98 15.19
CA CYS A 233 0.08 3.89 16.08
C CYS A 233 -1.02 3.02 15.49
N MET A 234 -1.34 3.19 14.19
CA MET A 234 -2.37 2.41 13.51
C MET A 234 -2.03 0.91 13.43
N PHE A 235 -0.82 0.56 12.98
CA PHE A 235 -0.38 -0.83 12.87
C PHE A 235 -0.18 -1.51 14.23
N SER A 236 0.33 -0.79 15.23
CA SER A 236 0.43 -1.28 16.61
C SER A 236 -0.94 -1.66 17.16
N TYR A 237 -1.96 -0.81 16.93
CA TYR A 237 -3.33 -1.12 17.28
C TYR A 237 -3.84 -2.37 16.54
N TYR A 238 -3.66 -2.47 15.22
CA TYR A 238 -4.09 -3.64 14.45
C TYR A 238 -3.43 -4.95 14.91
N GLN A 239 -2.16 -4.92 15.31
CA GLN A 239 -1.46 -6.11 15.79
C GLN A 239 -1.85 -6.49 17.23
N LEU A 240 -1.95 -5.53 18.15
CA LEU A 240 -2.11 -5.82 19.58
C LEU A 240 -3.56 -5.94 20.04
N ALA A 241 -4.49 -5.27 19.36
CA ALA A 241 -5.87 -5.19 19.81
C ALA A 241 -6.58 -6.56 19.83
N PRO A 242 -6.42 -7.48 18.85
CA PRO A 242 -7.03 -8.81 18.95
C PRO A 242 -6.60 -9.58 20.20
N PHE A 243 -5.31 -9.53 20.56
CA PHE A 243 -4.77 -10.18 21.75
C PHE A 243 -5.25 -9.53 23.06
N ARG A 244 -5.35 -8.19 23.10
CA ARG A 244 -5.87 -7.45 24.25
C ARG A 244 -7.35 -7.73 24.52
N PHE A 245 -8.17 -7.80 23.47
CA PHE A 245 -9.60 -8.13 23.62
C PHE A 245 -9.80 -9.59 24.03
N ALA A 246 -9.00 -10.52 23.50
CA ALA A 246 -9.00 -11.92 23.92
C ALA A 246 -8.61 -12.08 25.40
N ALA A 247 -7.61 -11.33 25.89
CA ALA A 247 -7.21 -11.32 27.29
C ALA A 247 -8.31 -10.79 28.24
N LEU A 248 -9.21 -9.95 27.74
CA LEU A 248 -10.37 -9.42 28.48
C LEU A 248 -11.61 -10.33 28.38
N ALA A 249 -11.50 -11.52 27.77
CA ALA A 249 -12.60 -12.44 27.46
C ALA A 249 -13.77 -11.77 26.69
N LEU A 250 -13.49 -10.67 25.99
CA LEU A 250 -14.49 -9.95 25.21
C LEU A 250 -14.66 -10.63 23.84
N PRO A 251 -15.90 -10.88 23.39
CA PRO A 251 -16.11 -11.49 22.09
C PRO A 251 -15.57 -10.58 20.97
N ALA A 252 -14.92 -11.19 19.96
CA ALA A 252 -14.19 -10.50 18.88
C ALA A 252 -15.02 -9.46 18.11
N GLN A 253 -16.36 -9.57 18.15
CA GLN A 253 -17.28 -8.57 17.62
C GLN A 253 -17.11 -7.17 18.25
N TRP A 254 -16.70 -7.06 19.52
CA TRP A 254 -16.47 -5.77 20.18
C TRP A 254 -15.26 -5.00 19.63
N PHE A 255 -14.29 -5.72 19.06
CA PHE A 255 -13.17 -5.08 18.37
C PHE A 255 -13.67 -4.26 17.17
N GLY A 256 -14.63 -4.78 16.41
CA GLY A 256 -15.30 -4.07 15.32
C GLY A 256 -16.21 -2.93 15.79
N TYR A 257 -16.88 -3.09 16.94
CA TYR A 257 -17.76 -2.05 17.52
C TYR A 257 -17.02 -0.96 18.30
N SER A 258 -15.72 -1.09 18.56
CA SER A 258 -14.92 -0.11 19.32
C SER A 258 -15.01 1.31 18.74
N ALA A 259 -15.05 1.44 17.42
CA ALA A 259 -15.23 2.71 16.72
C ALA A 259 -16.63 3.32 16.90
N TRP A 260 -17.65 2.47 17.04
CA TRP A 260 -19.04 2.90 17.26
C TRP A 260 -19.28 3.29 18.73
N TYR A 261 -18.72 2.52 19.67
CA TYR A 261 -18.81 2.78 21.11
C TYR A 261 -18.18 4.13 21.49
N TRP A 262 -16.97 4.42 20.98
CA TRP A 262 -16.30 5.70 21.24
C TRP A 262 -17.05 6.91 20.67
N ARG A 263 -17.80 6.72 19.57
CA ARG A 263 -18.66 7.77 19.00
C ARG A 263 -19.86 8.06 19.90
N ARG A 264 -20.41 7.04 20.56
CA ARG A 264 -21.50 7.15 21.55
C ARG A 264 -21.00 7.77 22.86
N GLU A 265 -19.79 7.42 23.27
CA GLU A 265 -19.14 7.97 24.46
C GLU A 265 -18.73 9.43 24.27
N ARG A 266 -18.31 9.85 23.08
CA ARG A 266 -18.16 11.29 22.73
C ARG A 266 -19.48 12.06 22.73
N ALA A 267 -20.59 11.42 22.38
CA ALA A 267 -21.92 12.04 22.47
C ALA A 267 -22.33 12.20 23.94
N SER A 268 -22.06 11.18 24.77
CA SER A 268 -22.31 11.23 26.21
C SER A 268 -21.38 12.20 26.96
N ALA A 269 -20.11 12.27 26.57
CA ALA A 269 -19.12 13.20 27.13
C ALA A 269 -19.42 14.65 26.72
N ARG A 270 -19.98 14.89 25.53
CA ARG A 270 -20.48 16.23 25.15
C ARG A 270 -21.64 16.68 26.03
N HIS A 271 -22.54 15.77 26.42
CA HIS A 271 -23.59 16.08 27.39
C HIS A 271 -23.06 16.29 28.82
N ALA A 272 -22.02 15.56 29.23
CA ALA A 272 -21.38 15.76 30.52
C ALA A 272 -20.61 17.10 30.61
N ILE A 273 -19.91 17.50 29.53
CA ILE A 273 -19.16 18.77 29.49
C ILE A 273 -20.10 19.98 29.41
N SER A 274 -21.26 19.87 28.75
CA SER A 274 -22.28 20.94 28.76
C SER A 274 -22.98 21.13 30.11
N GLY A 275 -22.86 20.17 31.04
CA GLY A 275 -23.40 20.28 32.40
C GLY A 275 -22.40 20.81 33.44
N CYS A 276 -21.10 20.85 33.12
CA CYS A 276 -20.04 21.27 34.03
C CYS A 276 -19.56 22.71 33.83
N TRP A 277 -20.06 23.44 32.81
CA TRP A 277 -19.76 24.86 32.64
C TRP A 277 -20.89 25.70 33.27
N PRO A 278 -20.62 26.50 34.31
CA PRO A 278 -21.59 27.48 34.76
C PRO A 278 -21.83 28.49 33.63
N PRO A 279 -23.05 29.05 33.49
CA PRO A 279 -23.30 30.07 32.49
C PRO A 279 -22.35 31.25 32.72
N ALA A 280 -21.62 31.64 31.68
CA ALA A 280 -20.78 32.82 31.65
C ALA A 280 -21.67 34.07 31.80
N GLY A 281 -21.99 34.43 33.05
CA GLY A 281 -22.88 35.55 33.36
C GLY A 281 -23.14 35.81 34.85
N ALA A 282 -22.55 35.06 35.79
CA ALA A 282 -22.87 35.18 37.23
C ALA A 282 -21.68 35.63 38.10
N LEU A 283 -20.84 36.57 37.63
CA LEU A 283 -19.79 37.20 38.45
C LEU A 283 -19.77 38.74 38.35
N THR A 284 -20.92 39.36 38.08
CA THR A 284 -21.10 40.82 38.19
C THR A 284 -22.47 41.16 38.77
N ARG A 285 -22.61 41.05 40.10
CA ARG A 285 -23.35 41.97 41.01
C ARG A 285 -23.63 41.30 42.36
N CYS A 286 -23.30 42.06 43.42
CA CYS A 286 -23.53 41.87 44.86
C CYS A 286 -22.63 40.85 45.57
#